data_AF-A0A9W7HEZ3-F1
#
_entry.id   AF-A0A9W7HEZ3-F1
#
_cell.length_a   1.000
_cell.length_b   1.000
_cell.length_c   1.000
_cell.angle_alpha   90.00
_cell.angle_beta   90.00
_cell.angle_gamma   90.00
#
_symmetry.space_group_name_H-M   'P 1'
#
loop_
_entity.id
_entity.type
_entity.pdbx_description
1 polymer ?
#
loop_
_entity_poly.entity_id
_entity_poly.type
_entity_poly.pdbx_seq_one_letter_code
_entity_poly.pdbx_strand_id
1 'polypeptide(L)'
;MSALEESPDSPLKKRPPRWSDIWLKNTKPLKHVVFAMQLQSLASKDPKSQTLIPHFANIDRTLLLSDELLLKILSKLPLSQRNPNSLVCKRWLNLQGRLVRSLKILDWNFLVSSRLVTRFPNLAHVDLLNGCLFSPRNSEILLTHRVVSTQTSSGFCSNWDLLEENLLPVEVVDRGLQVLANGCPNLRRLVVINASELGLLTLAEECLTLQQLELHKCNDNVLRGIAACGNLQILKLVGTVDGLYSSLVSDVGLTILAQGCKRLVKLELSGCEGSFDGIKAIGQCCLMLEELSICDHRMEDGWLAALYYCENLKTLKLLSCKRIDWNPGPDEYLGFCPALERLHLQKCQLRNKKSVRALFRVCETVREVVVVDCWGLDNDMFSFASVCRRVKFLSLQGCSLLTTEGLEAAILSWQDLETLIVVSCKNIKESGISPALATLFCKLKELRWRPEAKSLFSSSLVGSGMGKRGGKFFKRS
;
A
#
# COMPACT_ATOMS: atom_id res chain seq x y z
N MET A 1 55.77 -3.63 -68.63
CA MET A 1 54.38 -3.96 -69.04
C MET A 1 53.97 -5.20 -68.27
N SER A 2 52.81 -5.17 -67.60
CA SER A 2 52.31 -6.16 -66.60
C SER A 2 53.09 -6.15 -65.26
N ALA A 3 52.53 -6.43 -64.08
CA ALA A 3 51.29 -7.12 -63.70
C ALA A 3 50.84 -6.74 -62.25
N LEU A 4 49.53 -6.94 -61.99
CA LEU A 4 48.83 -7.31 -60.72
C LEU A 4 49.32 -6.76 -59.37
N GLU A 5 48.43 -6.05 -58.65
CA GLU A 5 48.38 -6.05 -57.17
C GLU A 5 47.00 -5.58 -56.65
N GLU A 6 46.31 -6.45 -55.91
CA GLU A 6 45.21 -6.12 -55.00
C GLU A 6 45.79 -5.62 -53.66
N SER A 7 45.22 -4.54 -53.08
CA SER A 7 45.14 -4.25 -51.62
C SER A 7 44.56 -2.82 -51.38
N PRO A 8 44.24 -2.40 -50.15
CA PRO A 8 43.33 -3.02 -49.18
C PRO A 8 42.33 -2.00 -48.55
N ASP A 9 41.47 -2.55 -47.69
CA ASP A 9 40.46 -1.93 -46.81
C ASP A 9 40.61 -0.45 -46.39
N SER A 10 39.46 0.23 -46.47
CA SER A 10 39.19 1.56 -45.90
C SER A 10 39.11 1.57 -44.36
N PRO A 11 39.44 2.69 -43.68
CA PRO A 11 39.57 2.72 -42.23
C PRO A 11 38.21 2.74 -41.52
N LEU A 12 37.89 1.66 -40.81
CA LEU A 12 36.76 1.56 -39.89
C LEU A 12 36.90 2.60 -38.76
N LYS A 13 35.93 3.52 -38.69
CA LYS A 13 35.67 4.42 -37.56
C LYS A 13 35.61 3.61 -36.26
N LYS A 14 36.56 3.85 -35.34
CA LYS A 14 36.56 3.26 -33.99
C LYS A 14 35.30 3.69 -33.23
N ARG A 15 34.49 2.71 -32.80
CA ARG A 15 33.36 2.90 -31.87
C ARG A 15 33.87 3.51 -30.55
N PRO A 16 33.10 4.41 -29.91
CA PRO A 16 33.39 4.83 -28.55
C PRO A 16 33.30 3.62 -27.60
N PRO A 17 34.16 3.54 -26.58
CA PRO A 17 34.22 2.38 -25.70
C PRO A 17 32.91 2.22 -24.92
N ARG A 18 32.41 0.98 -24.81
CA ARG A 18 31.25 0.66 -23.97
C ARG A 18 31.64 0.81 -22.50
N TRP A 19 30.67 1.14 -21.64
CA TRP A 19 30.85 1.21 -20.18
C TRP A 19 31.35 -0.11 -19.56
N SER A 20 31.16 -1.25 -20.24
CA SER A 20 31.74 -2.55 -19.89
C SER A 20 33.26 -2.62 -20.07
N ASP A 21 33.84 -1.79 -20.93
CA ASP A 21 35.25 -1.86 -21.33
C ASP A 21 36.14 -1.00 -20.42
N ILE A 22 35.54 -0.03 -19.71
CA ILE A 22 36.17 0.70 -18.61
C ILE A 22 36.32 -0.21 -17.38
N TRP A 23 35.52 -1.27 -17.31
CA TRP A 23 35.30 -2.13 -16.14
C TRP A 23 36.45 -3.11 -15.84
N LEU A 24 37.41 -3.28 -16.75
CA LEU A 24 38.50 -4.26 -16.63
C LEU A 24 39.87 -3.66 -16.27
N LYS A 25 40.02 -2.33 -16.16
CA LYS A 25 41.35 -1.72 -16.03
C LYS A 25 42.02 -1.92 -14.67
N ASN A 26 41.31 -2.27 -13.59
CA ASN A 26 41.97 -2.51 -12.30
C ASN A 26 41.29 -3.58 -11.42
N THR A 27 41.29 -4.83 -11.90
CA THR A 27 40.82 -6.00 -11.13
C THR A 27 41.87 -6.55 -10.15
N LYS A 28 43.08 -5.98 -10.14
CA LYS A 28 44.20 -6.43 -9.29
C LYS A 28 43.81 -6.51 -7.80
N PRO A 29 43.15 -5.50 -7.18
CA PRO A 29 42.82 -5.54 -5.77
C PRO A 29 41.84 -6.67 -5.43
N LEU A 30 40.82 -6.85 -6.28
CA LEU A 30 39.79 -7.87 -6.09
C LEU A 30 40.38 -9.29 -6.26
N LYS A 31 41.28 -9.47 -7.23
CA LYS A 31 42.05 -10.72 -7.40
C LYS A 31 42.95 -11.00 -6.20
N HIS A 32 43.63 -9.98 -5.65
CA HIS A 32 44.46 -10.13 -4.45
C HIS A 32 43.65 -10.50 -3.20
N VAL A 33 42.46 -9.93 -3.02
CA VAL A 33 41.55 -10.28 -1.90
C VAL A 33 41.03 -11.71 -2.05
N VAL A 34 40.60 -12.12 -3.25
CA VAL A 34 40.12 -13.50 -3.49
C VAL A 34 41.25 -14.51 -3.28
N PHE A 35 42.44 -14.24 -3.81
CA PHE A 35 43.62 -15.08 -3.63
C PHE A 35 44.03 -15.20 -2.15
N ALA A 36 43.92 -14.11 -1.39
CA ALA A 36 44.14 -14.09 0.05
C ALA A 36 43.16 -14.98 0.83
N MET A 37 41.87 -14.88 0.51
CA MET A 37 40.82 -15.67 1.17
C MET A 37 40.97 -17.16 0.86
N GLN A 38 41.41 -17.50 -0.37
CA GLN A 38 41.74 -18.87 -0.74
C GLN A 38 42.96 -19.41 0.03
N LEU A 39 44.00 -18.60 0.23
CA LEU A 39 45.17 -18.95 1.05
C LEU A 39 44.82 -19.17 2.53
N GLN A 40 43.93 -18.36 3.12
CA GLN A 40 43.45 -18.57 4.48
C GLN A 40 42.58 -19.83 4.63
N SER A 41 41.78 -20.17 3.61
CA SER A 41 40.99 -21.41 3.58
C SER A 41 41.86 -22.67 3.53
N LEU A 42 43.03 -22.59 2.89
CA LEU A 42 44.01 -23.68 2.81
C LEU A 42 44.88 -23.81 4.08
N ALA A 43 44.95 -22.76 4.90
CA ALA A 43 45.74 -22.72 6.12
C ALA A 43 44.91 -23.12 7.36
N SER A 44 44.47 -24.39 7.45
CA SER A 44 44.37 -25.12 8.72
C SER A 44 43.85 -26.55 8.52
N LYS A 45 44.70 -27.56 8.77
CA LYS A 45 44.32 -28.88 9.30
C LYS A 45 45.45 -29.64 10.02
N ASP A 46 46.57 -29.00 10.39
CA ASP A 46 47.64 -29.71 11.12
C ASP A 46 48.13 -28.95 12.38
N PRO A 47 48.09 -29.54 13.60
CA PRO A 47 48.42 -28.83 14.84
C PRO A 47 49.93 -28.76 15.16
N LYS A 48 50.84 -29.22 14.29
CA LYS A 48 52.25 -29.45 14.65
C LYS A 48 53.33 -28.77 13.80
N SER A 49 53.01 -27.77 12.99
CA SER A 49 54.05 -26.95 12.33
C SER A 49 54.13 -25.55 12.93
N GLN A 50 54.81 -25.43 14.07
CA GLN A 50 55.42 -24.17 14.47
C GLN A 50 56.68 -23.96 13.63
N THR A 51 56.61 -23.12 12.58
CA THR A 51 57.69 -22.23 12.15
C THR A 51 57.28 -21.41 10.93
N LEU A 52 57.55 -20.10 11.00
CA LEU A 52 57.41 -19.09 9.94
C LEU A 52 55.97 -18.77 9.53
N ILE A 53 55.13 -18.37 10.49
CA ILE A 53 53.98 -17.51 10.17
C ILE A 53 54.58 -16.13 9.91
N PRO A 54 54.69 -15.64 8.65
CA PRO A 54 54.99 -14.23 8.49
C PRO A 54 53.86 -13.51 9.21
N HIS A 55 54.21 -12.44 9.92
CA HIS A 55 53.29 -11.53 10.54
C HIS A 55 52.29 -11.07 9.46
N PHE A 56 51.26 -11.86 9.17
CA PHE A 56 50.03 -11.44 8.53
C PHE A 56 49.39 -10.60 9.61
N ALA A 57 49.97 -9.40 9.79
CA ALA A 57 49.31 -8.31 10.46
C ALA A 57 47.87 -8.33 9.98
N ASN A 58 46.95 -8.07 10.91
CA ASN A 58 45.53 -7.82 10.69
C ASN A 58 45.31 -6.65 9.71
N ILE A 59 45.87 -6.75 8.51
CA ILE A 59 45.72 -5.83 7.40
C ILE A 59 44.36 -6.19 6.84
N ASP A 60 43.39 -5.33 7.13
CA ASP A 60 42.08 -5.38 6.52
C ASP A 60 42.25 -5.24 5.01
N ARG A 61 42.27 -6.37 4.29
CA ARG A 61 42.45 -6.39 2.83
C ARG A 61 41.25 -5.79 2.11
N THR A 62 40.13 -5.55 2.79
CA THR A 62 38.99 -4.83 2.23
C THR A 62 39.31 -3.34 2.02
N LEU A 63 40.38 -2.82 2.65
CA LEU A 63 40.94 -1.50 2.35
C LEU A 63 41.47 -1.37 0.91
N LEU A 64 41.85 -2.48 0.27
CA LEU A 64 42.30 -2.48 -1.13
C LEU A 64 41.15 -2.30 -2.12
N LEU A 65 39.91 -2.56 -1.72
CA LEU A 65 38.74 -2.34 -2.55
C LEU A 65 38.38 -0.86 -2.53
N SER A 66 38.02 -0.28 -3.67
CA SER A 66 37.41 1.07 -3.69
C SER A 66 36.00 1.03 -3.09
N ASP A 67 35.49 2.19 -2.66
CA ASP A 67 34.12 2.31 -2.13
C ASP A 67 33.07 1.85 -3.14
N GLU A 68 33.27 2.13 -4.42
CA GLU A 68 32.37 1.69 -5.50
C GLU A 68 32.36 0.16 -5.66
N LEU A 69 33.53 -0.47 -5.65
CA LEU A 69 33.65 -1.93 -5.78
C LEU A 69 33.07 -2.61 -4.55
N LEU A 70 33.38 -2.10 -3.35
CA LEU A 70 32.85 -2.62 -2.11
C LEU A 70 31.32 -2.46 -2.06
N LEU A 71 30.78 -1.30 -2.41
CA LEU A 71 29.33 -1.07 -2.49
C LEU A 71 28.67 -2.03 -3.50
N LYS A 72 29.31 -2.30 -4.64
CA LYS A 72 28.81 -3.29 -5.61
C LYS A 72 28.83 -4.71 -5.05
N ILE A 73 29.87 -5.11 -4.33
CA ILE A 73 29.92 -6.41 -3.64
C ILE A 73 28.79 -6.49 -2.62
N LEU A 74 28.68 -5.48 -1.74
CA LEU A 74 27.65 -5.42 -0.71
C LEU A 74 26.23 -5.42 -1.29
N SER A 75 26.02 -4.82 -2.48
CA SER A 75 24.74 -4.83 -3.18
C SER A 75 24.30 -6.21 -3.69
N LYS A 76 25.24 -7.16 -3.80
CA LYS A 76 24.98 -8.53 -4.24
C LYS A 76 24.77 -9.51 -3.08
N LEU A 77 25.00 -9.06 -1.84
CA LEU A 77 24.80 -9.90 -0.66
C LEU A 77 23.32 -9.96 -0.26
N PRO A 78 22.88 -11.06 0.38
CA PRO A 78 21.53 -11.17 0.91
C PRO A 78 21.20 -10.07 1.92
N LEU A 79 19.94 -9.62 1.94
CA LEU A 79 19.47 -8.58 2.86
C LEU A 79 19.69 -8.96 4.34
N SER A 80 19.63 -10.26 4.67
CA SER A 80 19.89 -10.78 6.03
C SER A 80 21.29 -10.44 6.54
N GLN A 81 22.27 -10.25 5.64
CA GLN A 81 23.65 -9.94 6.01
C GLN A 81 23.92 -8.44 6.16
N ARG A 82 22.94 -7.55 5.90
CA ARG A 82 23.16 -6.10 6.00
C ARG A 82 23.60 -5.65 7.40
N ASN A 83 22.91 -6.13 8.44
CA ASN A 83 23.21 -5.79 9.82
C ASN A 83 24.60 -6.28 10.26
N PRO A 84 24.97 -7.58 10.13
CA PRO A 84 26.31 -8.02 10.51
C PRO A 84 27.40 -7.34 9.67
N ASN A 85 27.19 -7.11 8.37
CA ASN A 85 28.15 -6.38 7.54
C ASN A 85 28.34 -4.92 8.01
N SER A 86 27.28 -4.27 8.51
CA SER A 86 27.39 -2.92 9.02
C SER A 86 28.20 -2.81 10.32
N LEU A 87 28.39 -3.92 11.04
CA LEU A 87 29.15 -3.97 12.30
C LEU A 87 30.66 -4.18 12.09
N VAL A 88 31.10 -4.48 10.86
CA VAL A 88 32.52 -4.76 10.55
C VAL A 88 33.40 -3.54 10.82
N CYS A 89 33.05 -2.38 10.25
CA CYS A 89 33.74 -1.12 10.50
C CYS A 89 32.87 0.08 10.07
N LYS A 90 33.27 1.30 10.46
CA LYS A 90 32.57 2.55 10.11
C LYS A 90 32.42 2.75 8.59
N ARG A 91 33.41 2.31 7.80
CA ARG A 91 33.36 2.38 6.34
C ARG A 91 32.26 1.49 5.76
N TRP A 92 32.19 0.24 6.21
CA TRP A 92 31.15 -0.70 5.80
C TRP A 92 29.76 -0.24 6.26
N LEU A 93 29.64 0.29 7.49
CA LEU A 93 28.42 0.89 8.01
C LEU A 93 27.87 1.98 7.06
N ASN A 94 28.74 2.91 6.63
CA ASN A 94 28.35 4.01 5.75
C ASN A 94 27.98 3.52 4.33
N LEU A 95 28.77 2.60 3.75
CA LEU A 95 28.49 2.06 2.42
C LEU A 95 27.22 1.20 2.38
N GLN A 96 26.97 0.40 3.42
CA GLN A 96 25.71 -0.32 3.59
C GLN A 96 24.53 0.64 3.67
N GLY A 97 24.67 1.75 4.40
CA GLY A 97 23.65 2.79 4.49
C GLY A 97 23.23 3.35 3.13
N ARG A 98 24.17 3.54 2.21
CA ARG A 98 23.88 4.00 0.82
C ARG A 98 23.04 3.02 0.00
N LEU A 99 22.97 1.75 0.39
CA LEU A 99 22.15 0.72 -0.26
C LEU A 99 20.72 0.66 0.29
N VAL A 100 20.44 1.36 1.40
CA VAL A 100 19.12 1.43 1.99
C VAL A 100 18.28 2.46 1.22
N ARG A 101 17.14 2.00 0.72
CA ARG A 101 16.18 2.82 -0.04
C ARG A 101 14.87 3.04 0.71
N SER A 102 14.58 2.22 1.72
CA SER A 102 13.35 2.28 2.49
C SER A 102 13.66 2.16 3.97
N LEU A 103 13.04 3.02 4.79
CA LEU A 103 13.21 3.01 6.23
C LEU A 103 11.90 3.39 6.93
N LYS A 104 11.58 2.67 8.01
CA LYS A 104 10.55 3.07 8.97
C LYS A 104 11.24 3.69 10.18
N ILE A 105 10.87 4.93 10.51
CA ILE A 105 11.41 5.65 11.64
C ILE A 105 10.57 5.35 12.88
N LEU A 106 11.23 4.96 13.94
CA LEU A 106 10.63 4.74 15.26
C LEU A 106 11.13 5.75 16.30
N ASP A 107 12.34 6.30 16.10
CA ASP A 107 12.92 7.33 16.97
C ASP A 107 13.02 8.65 16.21
N TRP A 108 12.20 9.62 16.59
CA TRP A 108 12.18 10.95 15.98
C TRP A 108 13.50 11.70 16.14
N ASN A 109 14.24 11.47 17.22
CA ASN A 109 15.52 12.15 17.45
C ASN A 109 16.57 11.73 16.43
N PHE A 110 16.49 10.50 15.91
CA PHE A 110 17.35 10.05 14.81
C PHE A 110 17.13 10.86 13.53
N LEU A 111 15.89 11.31 13.29
CA LEU A 111 15.57 12.17 12.16
C LEU A 111 16.08 13.60 12.38
N VAL A 112 15.66 14.24 13.48
CA VAL A 112 15.96 15.66 13.75
C VAL A 112 17.46 15.91 13.92
N SER A 113 18.22 14.93 14.42
CA SER A 113 19.68 15.03 14.55
C SER A 113 20.44 14.97 13.21
N SER A 114 19.75 14.86 12.07
CA SER A 114 20.35 14.71 10.72
C SER A 114 21.23 13.46 10.54
N ARG A 115 21.30 12.59 11.55
CA ARG A 115 22.02 11.30 11.49
C ARG A 115 21.39 10.35 10.47
N LEU A 116 20.08 10.45 10.28
CA LEU A 116 19.37 9.68 9.26
C LEU A 116 19.87 9.99 7.85
N VAL A 117 19.94 11.27 7.50
CA VAL A 117 20.34 11.74 6.17
C VAL A 117 21.80 11.37 5.88
N THR A 118 22.67 11.55 6.88
CA THR A 118 24.10 11.21 6.73
C THR A 118 24.32 9.71 6.58
N ARG A 119 23.55 8.88 7.31
CA ARG A 119 23.65 7.41 7.23
C ARG A 119 22.98 6.85 5.97
N PHE A 120 21.86 7.44 5.53
CA PHE A 120 21.02 6.94 4.46
C PHE A 120 20.70 8.05 3.43
N PRO A 121 21.70 8.55 2.67
CA PRO A 121 21.51 9.68 1.74
C PRO A 121 20.67 9.34 0.50
N ASN A 122 20.31 8.08 0.35
CA ASN A 122 19.75 7.48 -0.85
C ASN A 122 18.31 6.99 -0.65
N LEU A 123 17.66 7.43 0.43
CA LEU A 123 16.31 7.06 0.78
C LEU A 123 15.32 7.50 -0.30
N ALA A 124 14.46 6.57 -0.68
CA ALA A 124 13.34 6.79 -1.58
C ALA A 124 12.02 6.63 -0.85
N HIS A 125 11.92 5.76 0.15
CA HIS A 125 10.68 5.50 0.89
C HIS A 125 10.91 5.71 2.39
N VAL A 126 10.12 6.59 3.00
CA VAL A 126 10.20 6.88 4.44
C VAL A 126 8.82 6.73 5.06
N ASP A 127 8.75 5.95 6.15
CA ASP A 127 7.55 5.82 6.98
C ASP A 127 7.82 6.45 8.36
N LEU A 128 7.09 7.53 8.65
CA LEU A 128 7.19 8.31 9.88
C LEU A 128 6.09 8.00 10.89
N LEU A 129 5.09 7.17 10.56
CA LEU A 129 3.87 7.04 11.36
C LEU A 129 4.14 6.74 12.82
N ASN A 130 4.95 5.72 13.08
CA ASN A 130 5.27 5.31 14.44
C ASN A 130 6.31 6.23 15.11
N GLY A 131 7.14 6.92 14.32
CA GLY A 131 8.11 7.88 14.82
C GLY A 131 7.46 9.17 15.30
N CYS A 132 6.28 9.52 14.78
CA CYS A 132 5.48 10.67 15.22
C CYS A 132 4.72 10.42 16.53
N LEU A 133 4.87 9.25 17.16
CA LEU A 133 4.13 8.86 18.36
C LEU A 133 5.09 8.84 19.55
N PHE A 134 4.73 9.56 20.60
CA PHE A 134 5.33 9.40 21.92
C PHE A 134 4.89 8.07 22.51
N SER A 135 5.88 7.30 22.99
CA SER A 135 5.62 6.18 23.89
C SER A 135 5.92 6.64 25.31
N PRO A 136 4.93 6.78 26.20
CA PRO A 136 5.18 7.02 27.61
C PRO A 136 6.06 5.88 28.15
N ARG A 137 7.07 6.21 28.97
CA ARG A 137 8.04 5.23 29.49
C ARG A 137 7.42 4.11 30.35
N ASN A 138 6.15 4.23 30.73
CA ASN A 138 5.42 3.33 31.65
C ASN A 138 4.10 2.80 31.04
N SER A 139 4.02 2.58 29.73
CA SER A 139 2.80 2.06 29.09
C SER A 139 2.80 0.53 29.00
N GLU A 140 1.95 -0.14 29.80
CA GLU A 140 1.81 -1.62 29.80
C GLU A 140 0.87 -2.15 28.70
N ILE A 141 0.07 -1.28 28.05
CA ILE A 141 -0.97 -1.70 27.11
C ILE A 141 -0.59 -1.27 25.68
N LEU A 142 -0.36 -2.24 24.80
CA LEU A 142 -0.19 -2.01 23.36
C LEU A 142 -1.57 -1.98 22.67
N LEU A 143 -2.00 -0.80 22.25
CA LEU A 143 -3.13 -0.60 21.35
C LEU A 143 -2.68 -0.74 19.91
N THR A 144 -3.08 -1.83 19.26
CA THR A 144 -2.96 -1.98 17.81
C THR A 144 -4.31 -1.65 17.17
N HIS A 145 -4.44 -0.46 16.59
CA HIS A 145 -5.50 -0.19 15.63
C HIS A 145 -5.01 -0.55 14.22
N ARG A 146 -5.92 -0.80 13.26
CA ARG A 146 -5.61 -1.26 11.90
C ARG A 146 -4.54 -0.42 11.15
N VAL A 147 -4.33 0.81 11.61
CA VAL A 147 -3.48 1.82 10.98
C VAL A 147 -2.25 2.17 11.82
N VAL A 148 -2.33 2.07 13.14
CA VAL A 148 -1.29 2.55 14.06
C VAL A 148 -1.21 1.63 15.28
N SER A 149 0.01 1.36 15.73
CA SER A 149 0.29 0.70 17.01
C SER A 149 0.83 1.72 18.02
N THR A 150 0.12 2.00 19.10
CA THR A 150 0.58 2.85 20.21
C THR A 150 0.55 2.12 21.55
N GLN A 151 1.32 2.61 22.52
CA GLN A 151 1.28 2.10 23.89
C GLN A 151 0.59 3.14 24.77
N THR A 152 -0.49 2.77 25.46
CA THR A 152 -1.20 3.67 26.39
C THR A 152 -0.94 3.28 27.85
N SER A 153 -0.90 4.28 28.72
CA SER A 153 -0.92 4.10 30.17
C SER A 153 -2.32 3.73 30.67
N SER A 154 -2.40 3.12 31.85
CA SER A 154 -3.61 2.56 32.48
C SER A 154 -4.74 3.55 32.83
N GLY A 155 -4.65 4.80 32.37
CA GLY A 155 -5.73 5.79 32.49
C GLY A 155 -6.76 5.56 31.39
N PHE A 156 -7.88 4.94 31.73
CA PHE A 156 -9.07 4.94 30.87
C PHE A 156 -9.52 6.39 30.68
N CYS A 157 -9.20 6.99 29.54
CA CYS A 157 -9.80 8.25 29.12
C CYS A 157 -11.11 7.93 28.39
N SER A 158 -12.23 8.40 28.91
CA SER A 158 -13.57 8.25 28.33
C SER A 158 -13.82 9.13 27.10
N ASN A 159 -12.78 9.74 26.53
CA ASN A 159 -12.89 10.71 25.44
C ASN A 159 -12.25 10.18 24.15
N TRP A 160 -12.85 10.59 23.03
CA TRP A 160 -12.75 10.02 21.69
C TRP A 160 -11.42 10.20 20.92
N ASP A 161 -10.32 10.60 21.59
CA ASP A 161 -9.10 11.10 20.93
C ASP A 161 -7.79 10.53 21.53
N LEU A 162 -7.72 9.20 21.67
CA LEU A 162 -6.60 8.50 22.34
C LEU A 162 -5.20 8.76 21.73
N LEU A 163 -5.13 9.20 20.46
CA LEU A 163 -3.85 9.52 19.80
C LEU A 163 -3.41 10.97 19.96
N GLU A 164 -4.31 11.91 20.24
CA GLU A 164 -3.93 13.33 20.25
C GLU A 164 -2.88 13.66 21.31
N GLU A 165 -2.99 13.04 22.48
CA GLU A 165 -2.04 13.25 23.58
C GLU A 165 -0.66 12.63 23.31
N ASN A 166 -0.59 11.63 22.42
CA ASN A 166 0.63 10.89 22.12
C ASN A 166 1.27 11.32 20.80
N LEU A 167 0.74 12.32 20.09
CA LEU A 167 1.31 12.79 18.84
C LEU A 167 2.37 13.86 19.08
N LEU A 168 3.43 13.84 18.28
CA LEU A 168 4.37 14.96 18.21
C LEU A 168 3.63 16.25 17.81
N PRO A 169 3.96 17.41 18.41
CA PRO A 169 3.46 18.70 17.96
C PRO A 169 3.78 18.92 16.48
N VAL A 170 2.88 19.61 15.78
CA VAL A 170 2.97 19.83 14.33
C VAL A 170 4.29 20.50 13.95
N GLU A 171 4.77 21.45 14.76
CA GLU A 171 6.03 22.16 14.52
C GLU A 171 7.25 21.23 14.62
N VAL A 172 7.17 20.19 15.44
CA VAL A 172 8.21 19.16 15.56
C VAL A 172 8.20 18.25 14.33
N VAL A 173 7.00 17.89 13.84
CA VAL A 173 6.82 17.11 12.62
C VAL A 173 7.38 17.87 11.42
N ASP A 174 6.98 19.13 11.25
CA ASP A 174 7.41 19.98 10.13
C ASP A 174 8.93 20.20 10.10
N ARG A 175 9.57 20.39 11.26
CA ARG A 175 11.05 20.42 11.34
C ARG A 175 11.68 19.12 10.85
N GLY A 176 11.10 17.97 11.20
CA GLY A 176 11.57 16.68 10.69
C GLY A 176 11.38 16.54 9.18
N LEU A 177 10.24 17.02 8.66
CA LEU A 177 9.98 17.04 7.22
C LEU A 177 10.97 17.94 6.48
N GLN A 178 11.32 19.10 7.03
CA GLN A 178 12.34 19.99 6.47
C GLN A 178 13.72 19.30 6.42
N VAL A 179 14.11 18.58 7.47
CA VAL A 179 15.38 17.81 7.48
C VAL A 179 15.35 16.69 6.43
N LEU A 180 14.21 16.02 6.23
CA LEU A 180 14.04 15.03 5.16
C LEU A 180 14.13 15.67 3.78
N ALA A 181 13.43 16.78 3.57
CA ALA A 181 13.37 17.52 2.33
C ALA A 181 14.79 17.89 1.86
N ASN A 182 15.57 18.51 2.75
CA ASN A 182 16.94 18.94 2.46
C ASN A 182 17.92 17.78 2.28
N GLY A 183 17.64 16.63 2.89
CA GLY A 183 18.56 15.50 2.96
C GLY A 183 18.32 14.39 1.94
N CYS A 184 17.09 14.23 1.47
CA CYS A 184 16.65 13.10 0.67
C CYS A 184 15.94 13.55 -0.61
N PRO A 185 16.64 14.18 -1.58
CA PRO A 185 16.01 14.74 -2.79
C PRO A 185 15.36 13.68 -3.71
N ASN A 186 15.76 12.40 -3.55
CA ASN A 186 15.23 11.27 -4.30
C ASN A 186 14.02 10.59 -3.62
N LEU A 187 13.37 11.26 -2.67
CA LEU A 187 12.22 10.74 -1.95
C LEU A 187 11.04 10.53 -2.91
N ARG A 188 10.55 9.30 -2.99
CA ARG A 188 9.43 8.87 -3.84
C ARG A 188 8.18 8.51 -3.06
N ARG A 189 8.34 8.00 -1.84
CA ARG A 189 7.22 7.63 -0.96
C ARG A 189 7.43 8.20 0.44
N LEU A 190 6.42 8.88 0.95
CA LEU A 190 6.37 9.36 2.32
C LEU A 190 5.08 8.92 2.99
N VAL A 191 5.19 8.47 4.24
CA VAL A 191 4.05 8.23 5.13
C VAL A 191 4.25 9.07 6.37
N VAL A 192 3.28 9.94 6.71
CA VAL A 192 3.39 10.87 7.85
C VAL A 192 2.03 11.12 8.48
N ILE A 193 2.03 11.46 9.76
CA ILE A 193 0.85 11.87 10.54
C ILE A 193 1.10 13.26 11.13
N ASN A 194 0.06 14.08 11.21
CA ASN A 194 0.07 15.38 11.90
C ASN A 194 1.06 16.40 11.31
N ALA A 195 1.16 16.48 9.98
CA ALA A 195 1.96 17.49 9.28
C ALA A 195 1.13 18.74 8.92
N SER A 196 1.75 19.92 8.87
CA SER A 196 1.06 21.15 8.42
C SER A 196 1.17 21.38 6.90
N GLU A 197 0.45 22.39 6.42
CA GLU A 197 0.64 22.96 5.09
C GLU A 197 2.10 23.35 4.83
N LEU A 198 2.76 24.04 5.77
CA LEU A 198 4.12 24.54 5.62
C LEU A 198 5.13 23.38 5.51
N GLY A 199 4.99 22.36 6.36
CA GLY A 199 5.84 21.17 6.31
C GLY A 199 5.74 20.44 4.96
N LEU A 200 4.54 20.33 4.39
CA LEU A 200 4.36 19.71 3.07
C LEU A 200 4.79 20.60 1.90
N LEU A 201 4.67 21.93 2.02
CA LEU A 201 5.21 22.86 1.01
C LEU A 201 6.72 22.72 0.89
N THR A 202 7.46 22.69 2.00
CA THR A 202 8.92 22.50 1.97
C THR A 202 9.32 21.18 1.32
N LEU A 203 8.53 20.11 1.54
CA LEU A 203 8.73 18.84 0.84
C LEU A 203 8.42 18.93 -0.65
N ALA A 204 7.35 19.64 -1.03
CA ALA A 204 6.97 19.81 -2.43
C ALA A 204 8.05 20.57 -3.22
N GLU A 205 8.70 21.56 -2.60
CA GLU A 205 9.77 22.36 -3.20
C GLU A 205 11.06 21.55 -3.41
N GLU A 206 11.50 20.79 -2.39
CA GLU A 206 12.79 20.09 -2.43
C GLU A 206 12.70 18.66 -3.01
N CYS A 207 11.59 17.94 -2.75
CA CYS A 207 11.40 16.54 -3.15
C CYS A 207 10.56 16.41 -4.42
N LEU A 208 11.06 16.95 -5.54
CA LEU A 208 10.37 16.91 -6.84
C LEU A 208 10.11 15.49 -7.36
N THR A 209 10.75 14.46 -6.79
CA THR A 209 10.57 13.06 -7.18
C THR A 209 9.45 12.33 -6.42
N LEU A 210 8.75 13.03 -5.51
CA LEU A 210 7.70 12.44 -4.69
C LEU A 210 6.51 11.99 -5.56
N GLN A 211 6.18 10.70 -5.47
CA GLN A 211 5.13 10.05 -6.26
C GLN A 211 4.02 9.47 -5.39
N GLN A 212 4.34 9.14 -4.13
CA GLN A 212 3.42 8.47 -3.22
C GLN A 212 3.42 9.18 -1.86
N LEU A 213 2.24 9.56 -1.39
CA LEU A 213 2.06 10.19 -0.09
C LEU A 213 0.90 9.53 0.65
N GLU A 214 1.14 9.18 1.90
CA GLU A 214 0.09 8.73 2.82
C GLU A 214 0.12 9.67 4.03
N LEU A 215 -0.96 10.44 4.19
CA LEU A 215 -1.08 11.47 5.20
C LEU A 215 -2.24 11.14 6.15
N HIS A 216 -1.91 11.09 7.43
CA HIS A 216 -2.87 10.87 8.52
C HIS A 216 -3.15 12.17 9.28
N LYS A 217 -4.39 12.28 9.79
CA LYS A 217 -4.90 13.48 10.47
C LYS A 217 -4.82 14.70 9.55
N CYS A 218 -5.31 14.55 8.31
CA CYS A 218 -5.31 15.61 7.31
C CYS A 218 -6.58 16.47 7.38
N ASN A 219 -6.42 17.78 7.17
CA ASN A 219 -7.53 18.73 7.02
C ASN A 219 -7.37 19.57 5.74
N ASP A 220 -8.40 20.33 5.37
CA ASP A 220 -8.44 21.15 4.16
C ASP A 220 -7.23 22.08 3.97
N ASN A 221 -6.68 22.65 5.04
CA ASN A 221 -5.51 23.54 4.94
C ASN A 221 -4.27 22.75 4.52
N VAL A 222 -4.05 21.57 5.08
CA VAL A 222 -2.89 20.72 4.76
C VAL A 222 -2.93 20.24 3.30
N LEU A 223 -4.12 20.08 2.72
CA LEU A 223 -4.29 19.70 1.31
C LEU A 223 -3.74 20.76 0.34
N ARG A 224 -3.61 22.04 0.75
CA ARG A 224 -2.91 23.08 -0.04
C ARG A 224 -1.43 22.75 -0.23
N GLY A 225 -0.76 22.27 0.83
CA GLY A 225 0.63 21.84 0.75
C GLY A 225 0.80 20.61 -0.15
N ILE A 226 -0.15 19.67 -0.12
CA ILE A 226 -0.17 18.50 -1.01
C ILE A 226 -0.37 18.93 -2.47
N ALA A 227 -1.22 19.93 -2.72
CA ALA A 227 -1.50 20.44 -4.06
C ALA A 227 -0.22 20.96 -4.77
N ALA A 228 0.80 21.39 -4.02
CA ALA A 228 2.10 21.77 -4.59
C ALA A 228 2.93 20.57 -5.08
N CYS A 229 2.62 19.34 -4.68
CA CYS A 229 3.33 18.12 -5.10
C CYS A 229 2.94 17.70 -6.54
N GLY A 230 3.46 18.38 -7.55
CA GLY A 230 3.04 18.20 -8.95
C GLY A 230 3.29 16.82 -9.58
N ASN A 231 4.15 15.98 -8.98
CA ASN A 231 4.46 14.63 -9.49
C ASN A 231 3.75 13.49 -8.74
N LEU A 232 2.82 13.82 -7.85
CA LEU A 232 2.11 12.85 -7.05
C LEU A 232 1.19 11.97 -7.90
N GLN A 233 1.31 10.65 -7.74
CA GLN A 233 0.57 9.64 -8.49
C GLN A 233 -0.30 8.78 -7.58
N ILE A 234 0.12 8.54 -6.34
CA ILE A 234 -0.62 7.75 -5.36
C ILE A 234 -0.77 8.57 -4.10
N LEU A 235 -2.01 8.82 -3.70
CA LEU A 235 -2.30 9.57 -2.49
C LEU A 235 -3.30 8.81 -1.63
N LYS A 236 -2.97 8.69 -0.35
CA LYS A 236 -3.88 8.22 0.68
C LYS A 236 -4.07 9.31 1.72
N LEU A 237 -5.31 9.72 1.90
CA LEU A 237 -5.73 10.68 2.92
C LEU A 237 -6.50 9.96 4.00
N VAL A 238 -6.12 10.19 5.25
CA VAL A 238 -6.84 9.68 6.42
C VAL A 238 -7.24 10.86 7.29
N GLY A 239 -8.46 11.35 7.08
CA GLY A 239 -9.02 12.50 7.80
C GLY A 239 -9.41 12.09 9.22
N THR A 240 -10.43 11.24 9.32
CA THR A 240 -10.96 10.76 10.60
C THR A 240 -10.77 9.26 10.77
N VAL A 241 -10.39 8.85 11.98
CA VAL A 241 -10.42 7.45 12.41
C VAL A 241 -11.16 7.37 13.73
N ASP A 242 -12.29 6.68 13.73
CA ASP A 242 -13.16 6.56 14.89
C ASP A 242 -12.41 6.12 16.16
N GLY A 243 -12.57 6.89 17.23
CA GLY A 243 -11.94 6.65 18.53
C GLY A 243 -10.44 6.97 18.62
N LEU A 244 -9.83 7.52 17.56
CA LEU A 244 -8.42 7.93 17.57
C LEU A 244 -8.21 9.43 17.37
N TYR A 245 -8.75 9.99 16.28
CA TYR A 245 -8.68 11.40 15.94
C TYR A 245 -9.73 11.74 14.87
N SER A 246 -10.21 12.98 14.86
CA SER A 246 -11.13 13.51 13.83
C SER A 246 -10.51 14.72 13.13
N SER A 247 -10.54 14.72 11.80
CA SER A 247 -10.06 15.84 10.99
C SER A 247 -10.91 16.03 9.75
N LEU A 248 -11.29 17.28 9.48
CA LEU A 248 -12.24 17.63 8.43
C LEU A 248 -11.52 17.76 7.08
N VAL A 249 -11.85 16.85 6.16
CA VAL A 249 -11.56 16.97 4.73
C VAL A 249 -12.88 17.13 4.00
N SER A 250 -13.19 18.36 3.60
CA SER A 250 -14.44 18.74 2.93
C SER A 250 -14.23 18.87 1.41
N ASP A 251 -15.28 19.28 0.69
CA ASP A 251 -15.20 19.60 -0.74
C ASP A 251 -14.19 20.69 -1.06
N VAL A 252 -13.97 21.64 -0.15
CA VAL A 252 -12.98 22.69 -0.34
C VAL A 252 -11.58 22.09 -0.44
N GLY A 253 -11.21 21.21 0.50
CA GLY A 253 -9.93 20.51 0.48
C GLY A 253 -9.79 19.60 -0.73
N LEU A 254 -10.82 18.80 -1.04
CA LEU A 254 -10.81 17.92 -2.21
C LEU A 254 -10.66 18.70 -3.52
N THR A 255 -11.29 19.87 -3.64
CA THR A 255 -11.16 20.75 -4.81
C THR A 255 -9.74 21.32 -4.94
N ILE A 256 -9.14 21.80 -3.85
CA ILE A 256 -7.76 22.28 -3.82
C ILE A 256 -6.80 21.17 -4.29
N LEU A 257 -6.98 19.96 -3.75
CA LEU A 257 -6.17 18.80 -4.11
C LEU A 257 -6.34 18.42 -5.57
N ALA A 258 -7.57 18.40 -6.06
CA ALA A 258 -7.88 18.12 -7.46
C ALA A 258 -7.20 19.15 -8.40
N GLN A 259 -7.15 20.41 -8.00
CA GLN A 259 -6.51 21.47 -8.77
C GLN A 259 -4.98 21.31 -8.85
N GLY A 260 -4.31 20.89 -7.79
CA GLY A 260 -2.86 20.70 -7.79
C GLY A 260 -2.37 19.35 -8.32
N CYS A 261 -3.03 18.25 -7.94
CA CYS A 261 -2.56 16.88 -8.19
C CYS A 261 -3.10 16.29 -9.51
N LYS A 262 -2.73 16.89 -10.65
CA LYS A 262 -3.24 16.47 -11.99
C LYS A 262 -2.76 15.09 -12.46
N ARG A 263 -1.64 14.60 -11.92
CA ARG A 263 -1.02 13.31 -12.29
C ARG A 263 -1.47 12.14 -11.43
N LEU A 264 -2.50 12.33 -10.61
CA LEU A 264 -2.96 11.33 -9.68
C LEU A 264 -3.55 10.13 -10.45
N VAL A 265 -3.03 8.94 -10.15
CA VAL A 265 -3.47 7.66 -10.72
C VAL A 265 -4.28 6.87 -9.70
N LYS A 266 -3.93 6.99 -8.41
CA LYS A 266 -4.62 6.29 -7.31
C LYS A 266 -4.91 7.24 -6.17
N LEU A 267 -6.17 7.27 -5.73
CA LEU A 267 -6.62 8.06 -4.58
C LEU A 267 -7.32 7.14 -3.58
N GLU A 268 -6.91 7.20 -2.32
CA GLU A 268 -7.61 6.59 -1.20
C GLU A 268 -8.09 7.66 -0.22
N LEU A 269 -9.40 7.74 0.01
CA LEU A 269 -10.06 8.65 0.94
C LEU A 269 -10.57 7.84 2.13
N SER A 270 -9.93 7.98 3.29
CA SER A 270 -10.32 7.31 4.53
C SER A 270 -10.88 8.31 5.54
N GLY A 271 -12.14 8.12 5.94
CA GLY A 271 -12.80 8.99 6.94
C GLY A 271 -12.88 10.47 6.52
N CYS A 272 -12.98 10.75 5.22
CA CYS A 272 -13.19 12.10 4.67
C CYS A 272 -14.70 12.44 4.58
N GLU A 273 -15.02 13.74 4.57
CA GLU A 273 -16.37 14.33 4.65
C GLU A 273 -16.74 15.09 3.36
N GLY A 274 -16.27 14.64 2.19
CA GLY A 274 -16.66 15.22 0.91
C GLY A 274 -18.13 14.98 0.53
N SER A 275 -18.57 15.58 -0.57
CA SER A 275 -19.89 15.42 -1.17
C SER A 275 -19.77 15.19 -2.68
N PHE A 276 -20.87 15.42 -3.41
CA PHE A 276 -20.89 15.48 -4.86
C PHE A 276 -19.82 16.43 -5.43
N ASP A 277 -19.66 17.64 -4.88
CA ASP A 277 -18.78 18.65 -5.47
C ASP A 277 -17.30 18.28 -5.35
N GLY A 278 -16.88 17.73 -4.21
CA GLY A 278 -15.50 17.29 -4.00
C GLY A 278 -15.12 16.13 -4.90
N ILE A 279 -15.97 15.10 -5.02
CA ILE A 279 -15.71 13.96 -5.91
C ILE A 279 -15.78 14.39 -7.39
N LYS A 280 -16.69 15.29 -7.75
CA LYS A 280 -16.77 15.86 -9.10
C LYS A 280 -15.50 16.63 -9.44
N ALA A 281 -15.00 17.46 -8.53
CA ALA A 281 -13.75 18.20 -8.73
C ALA A 281 -12.58 17.24 -8.99
N ILE A 282 -12.48 16.15 -8.21
CA ILE A 282 -11.49 15.08 -8.44
C ILE A 282 -11.64 14.48 -9.83
N GLY A 283 -12.85 14.08 -10.23
CA GLY A 283 -13.09 13.49 -11.55
C GLY A 283 -12.73 14.42 -12.71
N GLN A 284 -13.14 15.69 -12.63
CA GLN A 284 -12.90 16.68 -13.69
C GLN A 284 -11.44 17.12 -13.81
N CYS A 285 -10.69 17.07 -12.71
CA CYS A 285 -9.33 17.59 -12.66
C CYS A 285 -8.26 16.52 -12.75
N CYS A 286 -8.46 15.37 -12.11
CA CYS A 286 -7.49 14.27 -12.05
C CYS A 286 -7.76 13.29 -13.18
N LEU A 287 -7.53 13.73 -14.43
CA LEU A 287 -7.86 12.96 -15.63
C LEU A 287 -7.08 11.65 -15.76
N MET A 288 -5.98 11.47 -15.00
CA MET A 288 -5.20 10.23 -14.97
C MET A 288 -5.67 9.22 -13.92
N LEU A 289 -6.75 9.51 -13.17
CA LEU A 289 -7.19 8.70 -12.05
C LEU A 289 -7.78 7.37 -12.53
N GLU A 290 -7.11 6.27 -12.19
CA GLU A 290 -7.51 4.91 -12.55
C GLU A 290 -8.10 4.13 -11.37
N GLU A 291 -7.73 4.47 -10.14
CA GLU A 291 -8.18 3.76 -8.93
C GLU A 291 -8.64 4.75 -7.84
N LEU A 292 -9.90 4.61 -7.42
CA LEU A 292 -10.47 5.35 -6.30
C LEU A 292 -10.88 4.37 -5.21
N SER A 293 -10.33 4.55 -4.02
CA SER A 293 -10.67 3.79 -2.83
C SER A 293 -11.33 4.70 -1.81
N ILE A 294 -12.49 4.32 -1.32
CA ILE A 294 -13.23 5.05 -0.29
C ILE A 294 -13.34 4.12 0.92
N CYS A 295 -12.78 4.54 2.04
CA CYS A 295 -12.66 3.73 3.25
C CYS A 295 -13.35 4.42 4.43
N ASP A 296 -14.31 3.74 5.08
CA ASP A 296 -15.02 4.22 6.27
C ASP A 296 -15.36 5.73 6.22
N HIS A 297 -15.88 6.17 5.08
CA HIS A 297 -16.06 7.59 4.80
C HIS A 297 -17.22 8.19 5.58
N ARG A 298 -17.21 9.52 5.70
CA ARG A 298 -18.27 10.32 6.33
C ARG A 298 -18.96 11.27 5.34
N MET A 299 -18.73 11.06 4.05
CA MET A 299 -19.30 11.86 2.96
C MET A 299 -20.81 12.08 3.07
N GLU A 300 -21.25 13.22 2.56
CA GLU A 300 -22.65 13.60 2.37
C GLU A 300 -23.28 12.87 1.17
N ASP A 301 -24.61 12.88 1.10
CA ASP A 301 -25.37 12.16 0.08
C ASP A 301 -25.14 12.69 -1.35
N GLY A 302 -25.27 11.82 -2.35
CA GLY A 302 -25.17 12.16 -3.77
C GLY A 302 -23.75 12.03 -4.36
N TRP A 303 -22.73 11.70 -3.55
CA TRP A 303 -21.36 11.56 -4.04
C TRP A 303 -21.18 10.44 -5.08
N LEU A 304 -22.04 9.40 -5.09
CA LEU A 304 -21.98 8.35 -6.11
C LEU A 304 -22.23 8.92 -7.52
N ALA A 305 -23.14 9.88 -7.66
CA ALA A 305 -23.45 10.50 -8.94
C ALA A 305 -22.25 11.25 -9.52
N ALA A 306 -21.37 11.77 -8.65
CA ALA A 306 -20.17 12.48 -9.05
C ALA A 306 -19.10 11.57 -9.69
N LEU A 307 -19.16 10.25 -9.48
CA LEU A 307 -18.24 9.31 -10.13
C LEU A 307 -18.38 9.31 -11.65
N TYR A 308 -19.51 9.77 -12.19
CA TYR A 308 -19.70 9.99 -13.62
C TYR A 308 -18.61 10.86 -14.24
N TYR A 309 -18.08 11.84 -13.50
CA TYR A 309 -17.01 12.72 -13.99
C TYR A 309 -15.63 12.07 -14.01
N CYS A 310 -15.46 10.88 -13.41
CA CYS A 310 -14.20 10.16 -13.38
C CYS A 310 -14.04 9.28 -14.64
N GLU A 311 -13.80 9.89 -15.79
CA GLU A 311 -13.84 9.22 -17.10
C GLU A 311 -12.85 8.05 -17.27
N ASN A 312 -11.68 8.12 -16.63
CA ASN A 312 -10.62 7.10 -16.73
C ASN A 312 -10.57 6.13 -15.54
N LEU A 313 -11.57 6.18 -14.64
CA LEU A 313 -11.61 5.35 -13.45
C LEU A 313 -11.86 3.88 -13.83
N LYS A 314 -10.86 3.03 -13.60
CA LYS A 314 -10.90 1.58 -13.88
C LYS A 314 -11.31 0.76 -12.67
N THR A 315 -10.94 1.18 -11.47
CA THR A 315 -11.18 0.44 -10.23
C THR A 315 -11.81 1.32 -9.16
N LEU A 316 -12.96 0.91 -8.67
CA LEU A 316 -13.62 1.50 -7.50
C LEU A 316 -13.58 0.51 -6.35
N LYS A 317 -13.02 0.93 -5.21
CA LYS A 317 -12.98 0.13 -3.98
C LYS A 317 -13.74 0.82 -2.86
N LEU A 318 -14.71 0.14 -2.26
CA LEU A 318 -15.38 0.57 -1.04
C LEU A 318 -14.96 -0.36 0.10
N LEU A 319 -14.37 0.21 1.15
CA LEU A 319 -13.71 -0.54 2.21
C LEU A 319 -14.26 -0.13 3.59
N SER A 320 -14.75 -1.07 4.38
CA SER A 320 -15.27 -0.83 5.73
C SER A 320 -16.35 0.26 5.83
N CYS A 321 -17.05 0.59 4.74
CA CYS A 321 -18.03 1.68 4.73
C CYS A 321 -19.31 1.27 5.50
N LYS A 322 -19.69 2.05 6.52
CA LYS A 322 -20.93 1.84 7.29
C LYS A 322 -22.20 2.24 6.53
N ARG A 323 -22.04 3.13 5.56
CA ARG A 323 -23.03 3.51 4.55
C ARG A 323 -22.25 3.74 3.25
N ILE A 324 -22.89 3.60 2.09
CA ILE A 324 -22.29 4.00 0.81
C ILE A 324 -22.81 5.40 0.50
N ASP A 325 -24.04 5.52 0.01
CA ASP A 325 -24.69 6.81 -0.26
C ASP A 325 -26.15 6.68 0.19
N TRP A 326 -26.56 7.42 1.22
CA TRP A 326 -27.86 7.17 1.84
C TRP A 326 -29.00 7.60 0.93
N ASN A 327 -28.82 8.71 0.22
CA ASN A 327 -29.75 9.26 -0.73
C ASN A 327 -29.03 9.71 -2.02
N PRO A 328 -28.69 8.78 -2.93
CA PRO A 328 -27.93 9.09 -4.14
C PRO A 328 -28.70 9.95 -5.16
N GLY A 329 -29.96 10.29 -4.88
CA GLY A 329 -30.86 10.95 -5.82
C GLY A 329 -31.58 9.97 -6.74
N PRO A 330 -32.40 10.49 -7.68
CA PRO A 330 -33.11 9.65 -8.63
C PRO A 330 -32.17 9.11 -9.71
N ASP A 331 -32.52 7.91 -10.16
CA ASP A 331 -31.85 7.13 -11.20
C ASP A 331 -31.50 7.90 -12.49
N GLU A 332 -32.30 8.89 -12.88
CA GLU A 332 -32.08 9.70 -14.10
C GLU A 332 -30.85 10.60 -14.02
N TYR A 333 -30.46 11.03 -12.82
CA TYR A 333 -29.24 11.83 -12.60
C TYR A 333 -28.03 10.97 -12.25
N LEU A 334 -28.24 9.67 -12.04
CA LEU A 334 -27.15 8.70 -11.88
C LEU A 334 -26.59 8.37 -13.26
N GLY A 335 -25.48 9.05 -13.61
CA GLY A 335 -24.63 8.66 -14.72
C GLY A 335 -23.92 7.31 -14.47
N PHE A 336 -23.19 6.82 -15.46
CA PHE A 336 -22.36 5.62 -15.35
C PHE A 336 -20.89 5.94 -15.64
N CYS A 337 -19.97 5.23 -14.99
CA CYS A 337 -18.54 5.37 -15.22
C CYS A 337 -18.12 4.56 -16.46
N PRO A 338 -17.73 5.18 -17.59
CA PRO A 338 -17.56 4.45 -18.85
C PRO A 338 -16.36 3.49 -18.84
N ALA A 339 -15.28 3.83 -18.13
CA ALA A 339 -14.05 3.04 -18.07
C ALA A 339 -13.97 2.04 -16.90
N LEU A 340 -15.01 1.95 -16.06
CA LEU A 340 -14.94 1.15 -14.84
C LEU A 340 -14.92 -0.35 -15.16
N GLU A 341 -13.86 -1.03 -14.73
CA GLU A 341 -13.66 -2.46 -14.97
C GLU A 341 -13.85 -3.29 -13.70
N ARG A 342 -13.51 -2.73 -12.53
CA ARG A 342 -13.50 -3.47 -11.26
C ARG A 342 -14.25 -2.72 -10.16
N LEU A 343 -15.24 -3.39 -9.58
CA LEU A 343 -15.91 -2.99 -8.34
C LEU A 343 -15.49 -3.94 -7.21
N HIS A 344 -14.88 -3.38 -6.16
CA HIS A 344 -14.45 -4.13 -4.98
C HIS A 344 -15.15 -3.60 -3.72
N LEU A 345 -15.96 -4.44 -3.09
CA LEU A 345 -16.65 -4.15 -1.84
C LEU A 345 -16.07 -5.04 -0.75
N GLN A 346 -15.59 -4.44 0.34
CA GLN A 346 -15.03 -5.20 1.44
C GLN A 346 -15.48 -4.65 2.78
N LYS A 347 -16.07 -5.50 3.63
CA LYS A 347 -16.55 -5.13 4.98
C LYS A 347 -17.52 -3.95 4.97
N CYS A 348 -18.26 -3.76 3.88
CA CYS A 348 -19.25 -2.69 3.74
C CYS A 348 -20.62 -3.13 4.29
N GLN A 349 -21.39 -2.17 4.79
CA GLN A 349 -22.79 -2.37 5.18
C GLN A 349 -23.72 -1.97 4.03
N LEU A 350 -24.24 -2.98 3.32
CA LEU A 350 -25.12 -2.87 2.16
C LEU A 350 -26.57 -3.09 2.61
N ARG A 351 -27.13 -2.20 3.43
CA ARG A 351 -28.51 -2.34 3.98
C ARG A 351 -29.55 -1.43 3.32
N ASN A 352 -29.11 -0.50 2.49
CA ASN A 352 -29.97 0.48 1.83
C ASN A 352 -30.16 0.09 0.36
N LYS A 353 -31.40 -0.31 0.00
CA LYS A 353 -31.75 -0.72 -1.37
C LYS A 353 -31.49 0.37 -2.41
N LYS A 354 -31.78 1.64 -2.10
CA LYS A 354 -31.54 2.77 -3.02
C LYS A 354 -30.05 2.94 -3.29
N SER A 355 -29.24 2.86 -2.24
CA SER A 355 -27.78 2.97 -2.30
C SER A 355 -27.15 1.88 -3.18
N VAL A 356 -27.53 0.62 -2.94
CA VAL A 356 -27.00 -0.53 -3.70
C VAL A 356 -27.44 -0.49 -5.16
N ARG A 357 -28.71 -0.11 -5.42
CA ARG A 357 -29.20 0.10 -6.79
C ARG A 357 -28.39 1.17 -7.51
N ALA A 358 -28.17 2.32 -6.87
CA ALA A 358 -27.38 3.40 -7.44
C ALA A 358 -25.94 2.98 -7.72
N LEU A 359 -25.31 2.26 -6.79
CA LEU A 359 -23.95 1.73 -6.97
C LEU A 359 -23.84 0.85 -8.22
N PHE A 360 -24.70 -0.15 -8.39
CA PHE A 360 -24.66 -1.04 -9.56
C PHE A 360 -25.00 -0.31 -10.87
N ARG A 361 -25.84 0.73 -10.81
CA ARG A 361 -26.14 1.59 -11.96
C ARG A 361 -24.93 2.42 -12.39
N VAL A 362 -24.24 3.06 -11.45
CA VAL A 362 -22.99 3.79 -11.73
C VAL A 362 -21.91 2.84 -12.26
N CYS A 363 -21.91 1.61 -11.78
CA CYS A 363 -20.97 0.55 -12.15
C CYS A 363 -21.47 -0.36 -13.29
N GLU A 364 -22.31 0.10 -14.21
CA GLU A 364 -22.91 -0.74 -15.26
C GLU A 364 -21.86 -1.43 -16.18
N THR A 365 -20.70 -0.81 -16.36
CA THR A 365 -19.66 -1.26 -17.30
C THR A 365 -18.68 -2.30 -16.73
N VAL A 366 -18.81 -2.64 -15.44
CA VAL A 366 -17.84 -3.49 -14.73
C VAL A 366 -17.72 -4.89 -15.32
N ARG A 367 -16.48 -5.39 -15.26
CA ARG A 367 -16.09 -6.75 -15.68
C ARG A 367 -15.78 -7.63 -14.49
N GLU A 368 -15.38 -7.05 -13.37
CA GLU A 368 -14.98 -7.74 -12.16
C GLU A 368 -15.76 -7.20 -10.96
N VAL A 369 -16.51 -8.09 -10.31
CA VAL A 369 -17.24 -7.76 -9.07
C VAL A 369 -16.70 -8.63 -7.95
N VAL A 370 -16.14 -7.97 -6.92
CA VAL A 370 -15.59 -8.61 -5.74
C VAL A 370 -16.35 -8.12 -4.51
N VAL A 371 -16.94 -9.03 -3.76
CA VAL A 371 -17.67 -8.73 -2.51
C VAL A 371 -17.12 -9.62 -1.41
N VAL A 372 -16.50 -9.01 -0.38
CA VAL A 372 -15.81 -9.71 0.70
C VAL A 372 -16.32 -9.24 2.06
N ASP A 373 -16.88 -10.15 2.84
CA ASP A 373 -17.36 -9.91 4.21
C ASP A 373 -18.34 -8.71 4.33
N CYS A 374 -19.13 -8.45 3.28
CA CYS A 374 -20.15 -7.40 3.29
C CYS A 374 -21.43 -7.86 4.01
N TRP A 375 -22.06 -6.96 4.75
CA TRP A 375 -23.25 -7.25 5.54
C TRP A 375 -24.50 -6.59 4.94
N GLY A 376 -25.64 -7.28 4.96
CA GLY A 376 -26.92 -6.72 4.50
C GLY A 376 -27.28 -7.01 3.04
N LEU A 377 -26.35 -7.54 2.24
CA LEU A 377 -26.60 -7.91 0.85
C LEU A 377 -27.48 -9.16 0.74
N ASP A 378 -28.77 -8.95 0.51
CA ASP A 378 -29.77 -9.99 0.26
C ASP A 378 -30.02 -10.22 -1.24
N ASN A 379 -30.96 -11.11 -1.58
CA ASN A 379 -31.31 -11.44 -2.96
C ASN A 379 -31.83 -10.24 -3.74
N ASP A 380 -32.73 -9.45 -3.14
CA ASP A 380 -33.33 -8.28 -3.77
C ASP A 380 -32.25 -7.24 -4.12
N MET A 381 -31.34 -6.95 -3.18
CA MET A 381 -30.27 -6.00 -3.40
C MET A 381 -29.26 -6.49 -4.43
N PHE A 382 -28.94 -7.79 -4.43
CA PHE A 382 -28.01 -8.35 -5.41
C PHE A 382 -28.62 -8.45 -6.82
N SER A 383 -29.96 -8.53 -6.94
CA SER A 383 -30.65 -8.52 -8.23
C SER A 383 -30.35 -7.26 -9.06
N PHE A 384 -30.02 -6.14 -8.43
CA PHE A 384 -29.59 -4.91 -9.11
C PHE A 384 -28.27 -5.09 -9.89
N ALA A 385 -27.44 -6.07 -9.52
CA ALA A 385 -26.21 -6.40 -10.25
C ALA A 385 -26.49 -6.95 -11.66
N SER A 386 -27.73 -7.34 -11.98
CA SER A 386 -28.12 -7.78 -13.33
C SER A 386 -27.98 -6.70 -14.40
N VAL A 387 -27.89 -5.43 -13.99
CA VAL A 387 -27.59 -4.30 -14.89
C VAL A 387 -26.17 -4.42 -15.46
N CYS A 388 -25.22 -4.99 -14.72
CA CYS A 388 -23.81 -5.13 -15.11
C CYS A 388 -23.60 -6.28 -16.11
N ARG A 389 -24.03 -6.12 -17.37
CA ARG A 389 -24.02 -7.22 -18.37
C ARG A 389 -22.64 -7.68 -18.85
N ARG A 390 -21.58 -6.93 -18.54
CA ARG A 390 -20.20 -7.19 -19.00
C ARG A 390 -19.35 -7.96 -17.98
N VAL A 391 -19.94 -8.45 -16.91
CA VAL A 391 -19.23 -9.14 -15.83
C VAL A 391 -18.65 -10.47 -16.33
N LYS A 392 -17.34 -10.61 -16.17
CA LYS A 392 -16.54 -11.81 -16.48
C LYS A 392 -16.05 -12.53 -15.23
N PHE A 393 -15.89 -11.81 -14.13
CA PHE A 393 -15.39 -12.34 -12.87
C PHE A 393 -16.31 -11.93 -11.73
N LEU A 394 -16.78 -12.91 -10.97
CA LEU A 394 -17.49 -12.71 -9.72
C LEU A 394 -16.78 -13.43 -8.57
N SER A 395 -16.47 -12.71 -7.50
CA SER A 395 -16.03 -13.30 -6.23
C SER A 395 -16.91 -12.85 -5.08
N LEU A 396 -17.59 -13.81 -4.46
CA LEU A 396 -18.42 -13.62 -3.27
C LEU A 396 -17.80 -14.36 -2.10
N GLN A 397 -17.38 -13.62 -1.08
CA GLN A 397 -16.84 -14.16 0.14
C GLN A 397 -17.61 -13.63 1.35
N GLY A 398 -18.05 -14.52 2.24
CA GLY A 398 -18.69 -14.12 3.51
C GLY A 398 -20.06 -13.43 3.36
N CYS A 399 -20.69 -13.50 2.19
CA CYS A 399 -22.01 -12.93 1.93
C CYS A 399 -23.09 -13.82 2.58
N SER A 400 -23.45 -13.48 3.81
CA SER A 400 -24.21 -14.40 4.67
C SER A 400 -25.72 -14.41 4.45
N LEU A 401 -26.29 -13.41 3.77
CA LEU A 401 -27.73 -13.30 3.50
C LEU A 401 -28.13 -13.75 2.09
N LEU A 402 -27.22 -13.63 1.12
CA LEU A 402 -27.45 -14.05 -0.26
C LEU A 402 -27.68 -15.57 -0.36
N THR A 403 -28.73 -15.96 -1.06
CA THR A 403 -29.09 -17.37 -1.31
C THR A 403 -28.66 -17.81 -2.72
N THR A 404 -28.79 -19.11 -3.01
CA THR A 404 -28.56 -19.63 -4.37
C THR A 404 -29.46 -19.00 -5.41
N GLU A 405 -30.75 -18.83 -5.11
CA GLU A 405 -31.74 -18.26 -6.03
C GLU A 405 -31.40 -16.80 -6.38
N GLY A 406 -31.00 -16.00 -5.37
CA GLY A 406 -30.58 -14.62 -5.59
C GLY A 406 -29.27 -14.50 -6.39
N LEU A 407 -28.32 -15.40 -6.14
CA LEU A 407 -27.09 -15.49 -6.93
C LEU A 407 -27.39 -15.85 -8.38
N GLU A 408 -28.23 -16.87 -8.59
CA GLU A 408 -28.62 -17.36 -9.90
C GLU A 408 -29.35 -16.28 -10.72
N ALA A 409 -30.28 -15.55 -10.11
CA ALA A 409 -31.00 -14.46 -10.77
C ALA A 409 -30.07 -13.39 -11.36
N ALA A 410 -28.97 -13.07 -10.68
CA ALA A 410 -27.96 -12.14 -11.19
C ALA A 410 -27.07 -12.79 -12.26
N ILE A 411 -26.51 -13.98 -12.00
CA ILE A 411 -25.55 -14.63 -12.91
C ILE A 411 -26.19 -15.02 -14.24
N LEU A 412 -27.46 -15.42 -14.26
CA LEU A 412 -28.16 -15.75 -15.52
C LEU A 412 -28.26 -14.57 -16.49
N SER A 413 -28.14 -13.33 -15.99
CA SER A 413 -28.08 -12.13 -16.83
C SER A 413 -26.69 -11.87 -17.44
N TRP A 414 -25.65 -12.55 -16.95
CA TRP A 414 -24.25 -12.35 -17.36
C TRP A 414 -23.79 -13.44 -18.32
N GLN A 415 -23.85 -13.14 -19.61
CA GLN A 415 -23.53 -14.11 -20.67
C GLN A 415 -22.03 -14.38 -20.83
N ASP A 416 -21.19 -13.41 -20.42
CA ASP A 416 -19.74 -13.46 -20.56
C ASP A 416 -19.00 -13.91 -19.28
N LEU A 417 -19.72 -14.49 -18.31
CA LEU A 417 -19.10 -14.90 -17.04
C LEU A 417 -18.09 -16.03 -17.28
N GLU A 418 -16.83 -15.80 -16.90
CA GLU A 418 -15.73 -16.75 -17.06
C GLU A 418 -15.29 -17.36 -15.72
N THR A 419 -15.32 -16.57 -14.65
CA THR A 419 -14.84 -16.97 -13.32
C THR A 419 -15.89 -16.72 -12.25
N LEU A 420 -16.19 -17.76 -11.48
CA LEU A 420 -17.06 -17.68 -10.31
C LEU A 420 -16.36 -18.23 -9.07
N ILE A 421 -16.23 -17.40 -8.05
CA ILE A 421 -15.67 -17.76 -6.75
C ILE A 421 -16.73 -17.50 -5.68
N VAL A 422 -17.10 -18.53 -4.94
CA VAL A 422 -18.01 -18.45 -3.79
C VAL A 422 -17.36 -19.12 -2.59
N VAL A 423 -17.10 -18.34 -1.54
CA VAL A 423 -16.39 -18.80 -0.34
C VAL A 423 -17.11 -18.36 0.93
N SER A 424 -17.37 -19.29 1.85
CA SER A 424 -17.97 -18.97 3.17
C SER A 424 -19.32 -18.23 3.11
N CYS A 425 -20.13 -18.46 2.07
CA CYS A 425 -21.48 -17.95 1.92
C CYS A 425 -22.51 -18.99 2.42
N LYS A 426 -22.82 -18.95 3.73
CA LYS A 426 -23.60 -19.97 4.45
C LYS A 426 -24.99 -20.30 3.85
N ASN A 427 -25.62 -19.36 3.16
CA ASN A 427 -26.97 -19.51 2.59
C ASN A 427 -26.96 -19.96 1.12
N ILE A 428 -25.78 -20.07 0.50
CA ILE A 428 -25.60 -20.60 -0.84
C ILE A 428 -25.36 -22.11 -0.69
N LYS A 429 -26.38 -22.93 -0.91
CA LYS A 429 -26.36 -24.38 -0.70
C LYS A 429 -26.18 -25.15 -2.00
N GLU A 430 -25.53 -26.29 -1.97
CA GLU A 430 -25.45 -27.18 -3.15
C GLU A 430 -26.82 -27.72 -3.58
N SER A 431 -27.73 -27.93 -2.62
CA SER A 431 -29.11 -28.39 -2.89
C SER A 431 -29.97 -27.37 -3.66
N GLY A 432 -29.55 -26.10 -3.71
CA GLY A 432 -30.26 -25.03 -4.38
C GLY A 432 -29.73 -24.71 -5.77
N ILE A 433 -28.85 -25.55 -6.33
CA ILE A 433 -28.32 -25.38 -7.69
C ILE A 433 -29.36 -25.87 -8.69
N SER A 434 -29.90 -24.95 -9.50
CA SER A 434 -30.81 -25.31 -10.59
C SER A 434 -30.08 -25.97 -11.76
N PRO A 435 -30.80 -26.65 -12.69
CA PRO A 435 -30.23 -27.15 -13.94
C PRO A 435 -29.59 -26.04 -14.80
N ALA A 436 -30.13 -24.82 -14.77
CA ALA A 436 -29.60 -23.68 -15.52
C ALA A 436 -28.25 -23.24 -14.95
N LEU A 437 -28.14 -23.14 -13.63
CA LEU A 437 -26.89 -22.80 -12.94
C LEU A 437 -25.84 -23.90 -13.12
N ALA A 438 -26.22 -25.17 -13.06
CA ALA A 438 -25.33 -26.31 -13.33
C ALA A 438 -24.78 -26.27 -14.78
N THR A 439 -25.63 -25.94 -15.76
CA THR A 439 -25.22 -25.77 -17.16
C THR A 439 -24.22 -24.62 -17.31
N LEU A 440 -24.41 -23.54 -16.56
CA LEU A 440 -23.48 -22.40 -16.56
C LEU A 440 -22.13 -22.78 -15.94
N PHE A 441 -22.10 -23.59 -14.87
CA PHE A 441 -20.86 -24.07 -14.27
C PHE A 441 -19.97 -24.84 -15.24
N CYS A 442 -20.56 -25.59 -16.17
CA CYS A 442 -19.82 -26.28 -17.22
C CYS A 442 -19.14 -25.35 -18.24
N LYS A 443 -19.60 -24.09 -18.36
CA LYS A 443 -19.06 -23.09 -19.30
C LYS A 443 -17.98 -22.21 -18.69
N LEU A 444 -17.86 -22.18 -17.35
CA LEU A 444 -16.88 -21.34 -16.66
C LEU A 444 -15.45 -21.84 -16.90
N LYS A 445 -14.51 -20.91 -17.03
CA LYS A 445 -13.07 -21.20 -17.07
C LYS A 445 -12.53 -21.54 -15.68
N GLU A 446 -13.01 -20.85 -14.65
CA GLU A 446 -12.65 -21.13 -13.26
C GLU A 446 -13.89 -21.11 -12.37
N LEU A 447 -14.09 -22.18 -11.61
CA LEU A 447 -15.13 -22.28 -10.59
C LEU A 447 -14.49 -22.68 -9.25
N ARG A 448 -14.66 -21.83 -8.24
CA ARG A 448 -14.32 -22.15 -6.85
C ARG A 448 -15.58 -22.10 -6.00
N TRP A 449 -16.17 -23.27 -5.77
CA TRP A 449 -17.38 -23.42 -4.96
C TRP A 449 -17.03 -23.96 -3.57
N ARG A 450 -16.98 -23.08 -2.57
CA ARG A 450 -16.73 -23.42 -1.15
C ARG A 450 -17.67 -22.62 -0.22
N PRO A 451 -18.99 -22.72 -0.37
CA PRO A 451 -19.93 -21.89 0.38
C PRO A 451 -19.95 -22.19 1.89
N GLU A 452 -19.62 -23.42 2.29
CA GLU A 452 -19.48 -23.77 3.69
C GLU A 452 -18.13 -23.28 4.21
N ALA A 453 -18.17 -22.47 5.27
CA ALA A 453 -16.99 -22.21 6.06
C ALA A 453 -16.59 -23.52 6.74
N LYS A 454 -15.73 -24.33 6.10
CA LYS A 454 -14.98 -25.35 6.85
C LYS A 454 -14.22 -24.58 7.92
N SER A 455 -14.70 -24.69 9.15
CA SER A 455 -14.04 -24.19 10.33
C SER A 455 -12.69 -24.89 10.43
N LEU A 456 -11.65 -24.30 9.85
CA LEU A 456 -10.25 -24.73 10.02
C LEU A 456 -9.76 -24.56 11.48
N PHE A 457 -10.67 -24.44 12.44
CA PHE A 457 -10.40 -24.38 13.88
C PHE A 457 -11.15 -25.45 14.69
N SER A 458 -11.91 -26.37 14.09
CA SER A 458 -12.62 -27.42 14.84
C SER A 458 -11.90 -28.77 14.90
N SER A 459 -10.92 -29.04 14.04
CA SER A 459 -10.15 -30.31 14.12
C SER A 459 -9.01 -30.31 15.14
N SER A 460 -8.69 -29.17 15.77
CA SER A 460 -7.66 -29.07 16.82
C SER A 460 -8.21 -28.86 18.23
N LEU A 461 -9.54 -28.82 18.41
CA LEU A 461 -10.19 -28.64 19.73
C LEU A 461 -11.10 -29.81 20.14
N VAL A 462 -11.14 -30.90 19.37
CA VAL A 462 -11.63 -32.19 19.87
C VAL A 462 -10.54 -32.78 20.78
N GLY A 463 -10.42 -32.21 21.98
CA GLY A 463 -9.43 -32.61 22.97
C GLY A 463 -9.34 -31.72 24.21
N SER A 464 -9.71 -30.45 24.14
CA SER A 464 -9.70 -29.57 25.32
C SER A 464 -11.12 -29.34 25.84
N GLY A 465 -11.49 -30.03 26.92
CA GLY A 465 -12.77 -29.93 27.60
C GLY A 465 -13.05 -28.58 28.26
N MET A 466 -13.18 -27.50 27.46
CA MET A 466 -13.52 -26.16 27.92
C MET A 466 -14.96 -25.72 27.57
N GLY A 467 -15.84 -26.67 27.23
CA GLY A 467 -17.24 -26.41 26.84
C GLY A 467 -18.27 -26.41 27.98
N LYS A 468 -17.87 -26.37 29.25
CA LYS A 468 -18.80 -26.40 30.39
C LYS A 468 -18.37 -25.49 31.53
N ARG A 469 -18.50 -24.16 31.38
CA ARG A 469 -18.65 -23.20 32.49
C ARG A 469 -18.97 -21.82 31.91
N GLY A 470 -20.25 -21.45 31.95
CA GLY A 470 -20.72 -20.15 31.48
C GLY A 470 -22.23 -20.06 31.53
N GLY A 471 -22.83 -20.47 32.65
CA GLY A 471 -24.25 -20.34 32.90
C GLY A 471 -24.46 -19.71 34.27
N LYS A 472 -25.29 -18.65 34.29
CA LYS A 472 -25.76 -17.83 35.43
C LYS A 472 -24.87 -16.61 35.71
N PHE A 473 -25.37 -15.43 35.34
CA PHE A 473 -25.87 -14.42 36.28
C PHE A 473 -26.19 -13.12 35.52
N PHE A 474 -27.48 -12.87 35.27
CA PHE A 474 -28.06 -11.52 35.26
C PHE A 474 -29.55 -11.69 35.63
N LYS A 475 -29.90 -11.34 36.88
CA LYS A 475 -31.27 -10.98 37.24
C LYS A 475 -31.31 -9.45 37.28
N ARG A 476 -32.34 -8.91 36.62
CA ARG A 476 -32.74 -7.50 36.65
C ARG A 476 -33.18 -7.08 38.06
N SER A 477 -32.74 -5.89 38.45
CA SER A 477 -33.51 -4.86 39.15
C SER A 477 -32.77 -3.55 38.97
#